data_AF-A0A842VCU0-F1
#
_entry.id   AF-A0A842VCU0-F1
#
_cell.length_a   1.000
_cell.length_b   1.000
_cell.length_c   1.000
_cell.angle_alpha   90.00
_cell.angle_beta   90.00
_cell.angle_gamma   90.00
#
_symmetry.space_group_name_H-M   'P 1'
#
loop_
_entity.id
_entity.type
_entity.pdbx_description
1 polymer ?
#
loop_
_entity_poly.entity_id
_entity_poly.type
_entity_poly.pdbx_seq_one_letter_code
_entity_poly.pdbx_strand_id
1 'polypeptide(L)'
;MSERNKIELQAILALRLISDLIIFVFDLSLASGYDVESQVDLYSEIKNRFTKEGKIRIIYVINKMDLTRTHEIENFKKKLNIKEGEIFITNALTGENLDKLSLFLEEIYFKDKVEF
;
A
#
# COMPACT_ATOMS: atom_id res chain seq x y z
N MET A 1 17.43 10.30 -10.44
CA MET A 1 16.17 9.80 -11.02
C MET A 1 16.45 9.49 -12.48
N SER A 2 16.78 8.24 -12.73
CA SER A 2 16.96 7.63 -14.05
C SER A 2 15.70 7.80 -14.91
N GLU A 3 15.85 7.78 -16.23
CA GLU A 3 14.72 7.78 -17.17
C GLU A 3 13.71 6.70 -16.76
N ARG A 4 12.49 7.13 -16.41
CA ARG A 4 11.38 6.22 -16.20
C ARG A 4 10.82 5.81 -17.55
N ASN A 5 10.49 4.53 -17.70
CA ASN A 5 9.91 4.05 -18.94
C ASN A 5 8.45 4.54 -19.09
N LYS A 6 7.86 4.33 -20.28
CA LYS A 6 6.49 4.80 -20.58
C LYS A 6 5.43 4.24 -19.62
N ILE A 7 5.57 3.00 -19.15
CA ILE A 7 4.62 2.35 -18.23
C ILE A 7 4.71 3.00 -16.85
N GLU A 8 5.91 3.26 -16.36
CA GLU A 8 6.12 3.95 -15.08
C GLU A 8 5.61 5.40 -15.11
N LEU A 9 5.81 6.10 -16.24
CA LEU A 9 5.27 7.45 -16.41
C LEU A 9 3.73 7.44 -16.41
N GLN A 10 3.09 6.43 -17.01
CA GLN A 10 1.64 6.26 -16.93
C GLN A 10 1.17 6.04 -15.50
N ALA A 11 1.86 5.20 -14.72
CA ALA A 11 1.52 4.99 -13.31
C ALA A 11 1.62 6.30 -12.50
N ILE A 12 2.67 7.09 -12.71
CA ILE A 12 2.82 8.41 -12.07
C ILE A 12 1.69 9.36 -12.46
N LEU A 13 1.28 9.38 -13.73
CA LEU A 13 0.17 10.21 -14.19
C LEU A 13 -1.16 9.79 -13.55
N ALA A 14 -1.41 8.49 -13.43
CA ALA A 14 -2.61 7.97 -12.76
C ALA A 14 -2.67 8.39 -11.28
N LEU A 15 -1.54 8.27 -10.56
CA LEU A 15 -1.42 8.72 -9.17
C LEU A 15 -1.55 10.24 -9.00
N ARG A 16 -1.25 11.03 -10.04
CA ARG A 16 -1.36 12.49 -9.96
C ARG A 16 -2.77 12.98 -10.28
N LEU A 17 -3.48 12.31 -11.18
CA LEU A 17 -4.69 12.86 -11.81
C LEU A 17 -5.99 12.17 -11.37
N ILE A 18 -5.94 10.91 -10.91
CA ILE A 18 -7.16 10.06 -10.79
C ILE A 18 -7.26 9.39 -9.41
N SER A 19 -6.23 9.41 -8.57
CA SER A 19 -6.27 8.66 -7.32
C SER A 19 -7.10 9.35 -6.24
N ASP A 20 -8.24 8.76 -5.88
CA ASP A 20 -8.98 9.07 -4.65
C ASP A 20 -8.42 8.29 -3.45
N LEU A 21 -7.80 7.14 -3.72
CA LEU A 21 -7.28 6.19 -2.76
C LEU A 21 -6.06 5.48 -3.35
N ILE A 22 -5.04 5.23 -2.53
CA ILE A 22 -3.87 4.44 -2.93
C ILE A 22 -3.78 3.20 -2.04
N ILE A 23 -3.69 2.03 -2.66
CA ILE A 23 -3.31 0.79 -1.97
C ILE A 23 -1.84 0.57 -2.24
N PHE A 24 -1.02 0.63 -1.18
CA PHE A 24 0.41 0.36 -1.27
C PHE A 24 0.70 -1.07 -0.80
N VAL A 25 1.15 -1.91 -1.73
CA VAL A 25 1.42 -3.32 -1.47
C VAL A 25 2.92 -3.53 -1.22
N PHE A 26 3.23 -4.05 -0.04
CA PHE A 26 4.55 -4.50 0.37
C PHE A 26 4.67 -6.02 0.21
N ASP A 27 5.87 -6.46 -0.12
CA ASP A 27 6.26 -7.87 -0.13
C ASP A 27 7.48 -8.05 0.77
N LEU A 28 7.26 -8.56 1.98
CA LEU A 28 8.33 -8.78 2.96
C LEU A 28 9.08 -10.11 2.75
N SER A 29 8.64 -10.95 1.79
CA SER A 29 9.26 -12.26 1.53
C SER A 29 10.59 -12.18 0.78
N LEU A 30 11.00 -10.98 0.33
CA LEU A 30 12.16 -10.72 -0.54
C LEU A 30 12.09 -11.37 -1.94
N ALA A 31 11.03 -12.13 -2.24
CA ALA A 31 10.85 -12.79 -3.53
C ALA A 31 10.50 -11.82 -4.67
N SER A 32 10.21 -10.55 -4.36
CA SER A 32 9.98 -9.49 -5.35
C SER A 32 11.26 -8.98 -6.03
N GLY A 33 12.45 -9.34 -5.51
CA GLY A 33 13.72 -8.81 -5.97
C GLY A 33 14.08 -7.44 -5.40
N TYR A 34 13.28 -6.92 -4.46
CA TYR A 34 13.54 -5.66 -3.75
C TYR A 34 13.59 -5.89 -2.24
N ASP A 35 14.58 -5.31 -1.58
CA ASP A 35 14.64 -5.31 -0.12
C ASP A 35 13.56 -4.41 0.51
N VAL A 36 13.35 -4.59 1.81
CA VAL A 36 12.33 -3.84 2.57
C VAL A 36 12.67 -2.35 2.63
N GLU A 37 13.95 -1.98 2.65
CA GLU A 37 14.38 -0.57 2.65
C GLU A 37 13.95 0.14 1.38
N SER A 38 14.23 -0.44 0.21
CA SER A 38 13.86 0.10 -1.09
C SER A 38 12.34 0.27 -1.24
N GLN A 39 11.56 -0.66 -0.68
CA GLN A 39 10.11 -0.55 -0.67
C GLN A 39 9.63 0.60 0.24
N VAL A 40 10.27 0.80 1.40
CA VAL A 40 9.99 1.91 2.31
C VAL A 40 10.37 3.27 1.71
N ASP A 41 11.48 3.34 0.98
CA ASP A 41 11.91 4.54 0.28
C ASP A 41 10.93 4.92 -0.84
N LEU A 42 10.49 3.94 -1.63
CA LEU A 42 9.47 4.14 -2.65
C LEU A 42 8.15 4.60 -2.02
N TYR A 43 7.71 3.95 -0.94
CA TYR A 43 6.52 4.37 -0.20
C TYR A 43 6.63 5.84 0.26
N SER A 44 7.78 6.23 0.82
CA SER A 44 8.01 7.59 1.29
C SER A 44 8.00 8.59 0.14
N GLU A 45 8.55 8.23 -1.01
CA GLU A 45 8.47 9.04 -2.24
C GLU A 45 7.01 9.22 -2.68
N ILE A 46 6.23 8.14 -2.77
CA ILE A 46 4.82 8.19 -3.20
C ILE A 46 4.00 9.04 -2.22
N LYS A 47 4.10 8.77 -0.91
CA LYS A 47 3.41 9.55 0.13
C LYS A 47 3.74 11.03 0.01
N ASN A 48 5.02 11.39 -0.02
CA ASN A 48 5.44 12.80 -0.05
C ASN A 48 5.07 13.52 -1.35
N ARG A 49 4.91 12.81 -2.46
CA ARG A 49 4.56 13.43 -3.76
C ARG A 49 3.06 13.54 -3.97
N PHE A 50 2.30 12.53 -3.59
CA PHE A 50 0.91 12.38 -3.99
C PHE A 50 -0.09 12.63 -2.86
N THR A 51 0.31 12.60 -1.59
CA THR A 51 -0.61 12.85 -0.45
C THR A 51 -0.36 14.17 0.26
N LYS A 52 0.44 15.08 -0.33
CA LYS A 52 0.91 16.31 0.33
C LYS A 52 -0.19 17.29 0.73
N GLU A 53 -1.32 17.28 0.03
CA GLU A 53 -2.50 18.08 0.39
C GLU A 53 -3.47 17.35 1.34
N GLY A 54 -3.10 16.17 1.87
CA GLY A 54 -3.90 15.40 2.82
C GLY A 54 -5.17 14.74 2.25
N LYS A 55 -5.43 14.90 0.95
CA LYS A 55 -6.67 14.43 0.31
C LYS A 55 -6.70 12.93 0.01
N ILE A 56 -5.53 12.32 -0.20
CA ILE A 56 -5.45 10.94 -0.71
C ILE A 56 -5.00 10.02 0.42
N ARG A 57 -5.89 9.12 0.83
CA ARG A 57 -5.61 8.09 1.83
C ARG A 57 -4.74 6.99 1.22
N ILE A 58 -3.74 6.53 1.97
CA ILE A 58 -2.95 5.35 1.63
C ILE A 58 -3.33 4.21 2.57
N ILE A 59 -3.63 3.04 2.01
CA ILE A 59 -3.85 1.79 2.73
C ILE A 59 -2.63 0.89 2.55
N TYR A 60 -2.13 0.34 3.66
CA TYR A 60 -0.98 -0.56 3.66
C TYR A 60 -1.45 -2.00 3.51
N VAL A 61 -0.84 -2.74 2.59
CA VAL A 61 -1.07 -4.18 2.42
C VAL A 61 0.27 -4.88 2.45
N ILE A 62 0.45 -5.87 3.31
CA ILE A 62 1.53 -6.85 3.21
C ILE A 62 0.95 -8.06 2.49
N ASN A 63 1.54 -8.40 1.34
CA ASN A 63 1.16 -9.58 0.57
C ASN A 63 2.16 -10.73 0.80
N LYS A 64 1.80 -11.94 0.34
CA LYS A 64 2.57 -13.17 0.53
C LYS A 64 2.79 -13.51 2.01
N MET A 65 1.71 -13.43 2.79
CA MET A 65 1.75 -13.71 4.22
C MET A 65 2.22 -15.14 4.55
N ASP A 66 2.07 -16.09 3.63
CA ASP A 66 2.57 -17.46 3.72
C ASP A 66 4.11 -17.53 3.74
N LEU A 67 4.78 -16.53 3.16
CA LEU A 67 6.23 -16.43 3.09
C LEU A 67 6.81 -15.39 4.05
N THR A 68 5.97 -14.73 4.86
CA THR A 68 6.37 -13.64 5.75
C THR A 68 6.21 -14.06 7.21
N ARG A 69 7.25 -13.88 8.03
CA ARG A 69 7.20 -14.24 9.45
C ARG A 69 6.57 -13.15 10.29
N THR A 70 5.91 -13.52 11.38
CA THR A 70 5.23 -12.58 12.29
C THR A 70 6.17 -11.49 12.82
N HIS A 71 7.41 -11.81 13.17
CA HIS A 71 8.36 -10.82 13.68
C HIS A 71 8.78 -9.79 12.62
N GLU A 72 8.79 -10.16 11.34
CA GLU A 72 9.11 -9.25 10.23
C GLU A 72 8.00 -8.22 10.06
N ILE A 73 6.73 -8.66 10.16
CA ILE A 73 5.55 -7.80 10.14
C ILE A 73 5.59 -6.82 11.32
N GLU A 74 5.87 -7.29 12.53
CA GLU A 74 5.92 -6.44 13.72
C GLU A 74 7.06 -5.41 13.65
N ASN A 75 8.23 -5.81 13.15
CA ASN A 75 9.34 -4.88 12.91
C ASN A 75 8.97 -3.83 11.84
N PHE A 76 8.30 -4.26 10.77
CA PHE A 76 7.86 -3.38 9.70
C PHE A 76 6.83 -2.34 10.19
N LYS A 77 5.82 -2.78 10.95
CA LYS A 77 4.84 -1.88 11.58
C LYS A 77 5.52 -0.82 12.45
N LYS A 78 6.46 -1.24 13.31
CA LYS A 78 7.24 -0.33 14.17
C LYS A 78 8.06 0.67 13.35
N LYS A 79 8.74 0.19 12.31
CA LYS A 79 9.59 1.02 11.45
C LYS A 79 8.80 2.15 10.77
N LEU A 80 7.60 1.86 10.27
CA LEU A 80 6.75 2.84 9.61
C LEU A 80 5.77 3.55 10.58
N ASN A 81 5.85 3.25 11.88
CA ASN A 81 4.93 3.74 12.90
C ASN A 81 3.45 3.54 12.52
N ILE A 82 3.14 2.38 11.95
CA ILE A 82 1.79 2.01 11.51
C ILE A 82 0.99 1.56 12.72
N LYS A 83 -0.21 2.11 12.91
CA LYS A 83 -1.08 1.72 14.02
C LYS A 83 -1.79 0.41 13.73
N GLU A 84 -2.21 -0.27 14.79
CA GLU A 84 -3.00 -1.49 14.66
C GLU A 84 -4.33 -1.18 13.97
N GLY A 85 -4.70 -1.99 12.96
CA GLY A 85 -5.88 -1.78 12.13
C GLY A 85 -5.65 -0.88 10.90
N GLU A 86 -4.46 -0.32 10.70
CA GLU A 86 -4.13 0.46 9.49
C GLU A 86 -3.46 -0.39 8.39
N ILE A 87 -3.17 -1.67 8.66
CA ILE A 87 -2.47 -2.58 7.75
C ILE A 87 -3.23 -3.88 7.54
N PHE A 88 -3.27 -4.34 6.29
CA PHE A 88 -3.84 -5.62 5.89
C PHE A 88 -2.73 -6.61 5.59
N ILE A 89 -2.87 -7.83 6.10
CA ILE A 89 -1.95 -8.93 5.82
C ILE A 89 -2.71 -9.93 4.96
N THR A 90 -2.24 -10.18 3.74
CA THR A 90 -2.99 -10.89 2.71
C THR A 90 -2.16 -11.94 2.00
N ASN A 91 -2.85 -12.88 1.35
CA ASN A 91 -2.26 -13.74 0.35
C ASN A 91 -3.06 -13.60 -0.95
N ALA A 92 -2.51 -12.87 -1.92
CA ALA A 92 -3.16 -12.69 -3.22
C ALA A 92 -3.23 -13.99 -4.04
N LEU A 93 -2.39 -14.99 -3.75
CA LEU A 93 -2.38 -16.27 -4.47
C LEU A 93 -3.52 -17.19 -4.00
N THR A 94 -3.75 -17.29 -2.69
CA THR A 94 -4.80 -18.13 -2.11
C THR A 94 -6.13 -17.40 -1.90
N GLY A 95 -6.09 -16.06 -1.90
CA GLY A 95 -7.23 -15.19 -1.62
C GLY A 95 -7.42 -14.85 -0.13
N GLU A 96 -6.55 -15.33 0.75
CA GLU A 96 -6.69 -15.11 2.19
C GLU A 96 -6.67 -13.62 2.55
N ASN A 97 -7.65 -13.21 3.36
CA ASN A 97 -7.86 -11.84 3.85
C ASN A 97 -8.13 -10.78 2.76
N LEU A 98 -8.31 -11.15 1.49
CA LEU A 98 -8.73 -10.21 0.45
C LEU A 98 -10.19 -9.75 0.65
N ASP A 99 -11.03 -10.61 1.19
CA ASP A 99 -12.41 -10.32 1.59
C ASP A 99 -12.46 -9.18 2.61
N LYS A 100 -11.60 -9.25 3.65
CA LYS A 100 -11.49 -8.21 4.68
C LYS A 100 -11.02 -6.88 4.10
N LEU A 101 -10.05 -6.92 3.18
CA LEU A 101 -9.59 -5.73 2.48
C LEU A 101 -10.71 -5.13 1.62
N SER A 102 -11.45 -5.95 0.86
CA SER A 102 -12.56 -5.49 0.02
C SER A 102 -13.66 -4.83 0.86
N LEU A 103 -14.11 -5.49 1.94
CA LEU A 103 -15.13 -4.96 2.84
C LEU A 103 -14.69 -3.62 3.45
N PHE A 104 -13.44 -3.50 3.87
CA PHE A 104 -12.91 -2.24 4.38
C PHE A 104 -12.87 -1.13 3.33
N LEU A 105 -12.48 -1.46 2.09
CA LEU A 105 -12.46 -0.51 0.97
C LEU A 105 -13.87 -0.02 0.64
N GLU A 106 -14.85 -0.93 0.61
CA GLU A 106 -16.26 -0.60 0.43
C GLU A 106 -16.74 0.33 1.55
N GLU A 107 -16.48 0.00 2.81
CA GLU A 107 -16.90 0.84 3.94
C GLU A 107 -16.35 2.25 3.86
N ILE A 108 -15.07 2.43 3.53
CA ILE A 108 -14.46 3.76 3.44
C ILE A 108 -14.99 4.51 2.23
N TYR A 109 -14.95 3.90 1.06
CA TYR A 109 -15.27 4.60 -0.18
C TYR A 109 -16.76 4.92 -0.30
N PHE A 110 -17.64 4.11 0.29
CA PHE A 110 -19.08 4.39 0.31
C PHE A 110 -19.52 5.28 1.46
N LYS A 111 -18.91 5.21 2.67
CA LYS A 111 -19.24 6.16 3.75
C LYS A 111 -18.89 7.60 3.37
N ASP A 112 -17.74 7.80 2.74
CA ASP A 112 -17.28 9.13 2.32
C ASP A 112 -18.17 9.76 1.21
N LYS A 113 -19.09 8.99 0.59
CA LYS A 113 -20.04 9.47 -0.45
C LYS A 113 -21.49 9.62 0.04
N VAL A 114 -21.80 9.29 1.28
CA VAL A 114 -23.18 9.39 1.83
C VAL A 114 -23.39 10.68 2.64
N GLU A 115 -22.32 11.41 2.97
CA GLU A 115 -22.42 12.77 3.51
C GLU A 115 -22.57 13.81 2.37
N PHE A 116 -23.79 13.95 1.84
CA PHE A 116 -24.20 15.09 1.01
C PHE A 116 -25.43 15.78 1.61
#